data_AF-A0A9D5L2I3-F1
#
_entry.id   AF-A0A9D5L2I3-F1
#
_cell.length_a   1.000
_cell.length_b   1.000
_cell.length_c   1.000
_cell.angle_alpha   90.00
_cell.angle_beta   90.00
_cell.angle_gamma   90.00
#
_symmetry.space_group_name_H-M   'P 1'
#
loop_
_entity.id
_entity.type
_entity.pdbx_description
1 polymer ?
#
loop_
_entity_poly.entity_id
_entity_poly.type
_entity_poly.pdbx_seq_one_letter_code
_entity_poly.pdbx_strand_id
1 'polypeptide(L)'
;MKIRNIITALALLACVSASADYDLNAAAEAYNAEVAASIEKMNGNDKHNAGPEPFKEFIARFSTDEDFMNSRIALDDASREKYSSLLTPDTFTAKMPVIADNEGTDDIYYQVWDEMQFHTVHLNCCWDGVLDHNIIFTRKDGKWYLDTITD
;
A
#
# COMPACT_ATOMS: atom_id res chain seq x y z
N MET A 1 37.31 -65.45 -6.77
CA MET A 1 36.64 -65.42 -8.10
C MET A 1 35.23 -66.00 -7.97
N LYS A 2 34.21 -65.14 -7.91
CA LYS A 2 32.81 -65.33 -8.40
C LYS A 2 32.03 -64.04 -8.15
N ILE A 3 31.07 -63.81 -9.02
CA ILE A 3 30.55 -62.51 -9.50
C ILE A 3 29.15 -62.25 -8.89
N ARG A 4 28.89 -60.95 -8.63
CA ARG A 4 27.60 -60.18 -8.57
C ARG A 4 26.41 -60.73 -7.77
N ASN A 5 25.81 -59.83 -6.99
CA ASN A 5 24.44 -59.39 -7.27
C ASN A 5 24.20 -57.97 -6.74
N ILE A 6 23.77 -57.11 -7.65
CA ILE A 6 23.23 -55.77 -7.42
C ILE A 6 21.79 -55.94 -7.00
N ILE A 7 21.37 -55.39 -5.85
CA ILE A 7 19.98 -54.97 -5.65
C ILE A 7 20.01 -53.54 -5.12
N THR A 8 19.62 -52.68 -6.04
CA THR A 8 19.22 -51.28 -5.90
C THR A 8 18.18 -51.15 -4.79
N ALA A 9 18.44 -50.32 -3.78
CA ALA A 9 17.40 -49.74 -2.94
C ALA A 9 17.56 -48.23 -3.02
N LEU A 10 16.98 -47.67 -4.09
CA LEU A 10 16.75 -46.24 -4.21
C LEU A 10 15.77 -45.88 -3.08
N ALA A 11 16.29 -45.34 -1.98
CA ALA A 11 15.46 -44.76 -0.95
C ALA A 11 14.73 -43.57 -1.60
N LEU A 12 13.46 -43.77 -1.92
CA LEU A 12 12.57 -42.74 -2.40
C LEU A 12 12.44 -41.72 -1.26
N LEU A 13 13.20 -40.64 -1.36
CA LEU A 13 13.01 -39.46 -0.53
C LEU A 13 11.62 -38.94 -0.90
N ALA A 14 10.62 -39.24 -0.07
CA ALA A 14 9.34 -38.58 -0.16
C ALA A 14 9.59 -37.11 0.21
N CYS A 15 9.85 -36.28 -0.80
CA CYS A 15 9.68 -34.84 -0.70
C CYS A 15 8.21 -34.61 -0.36
N VAL A 16 7.91 -34.51 0.93
CA VAL A 16 6.66 -33.90 1.38
C VAL A 16 6.83 -32.41 1.10
N SER A 17 6.60 -32.01 -0.15
CA SER A 17 6.29 -30.63 -0.47
C SER A 17 4.91 -30.35 0.13
N ALA A 18 4.86 -30.11 1.43
CA ALA A 18 3.78 -29.33 2.00
C ALA A 18 3.99 -27.92 1.44
N SER A 19 3.40 -27.63 0.26
CA SER A 19 2.97 -26.28 0.00
C SER A 19 1.96 -25.99 1.09
N ALA A 20 2.41 -25.34 2.17
CA ALA A 20 1.45 -24.68 3.05
C ALA A 20 0.75 -23.68 2.14
N ASP A 21 -0.53 -23.94 1.82
CA ASP A 21 -1.35 -22.97 1.12
C ASP A 21 -1.26 -21.69 1.94
N TYR A 22 -0.70 -20.64 1.34
CA TYR A 22 -0.59 -19.34 1.98
C TYR A 22 -2.02 -18.87 2.26
N ASP A 23 -2.40 -18.86 3.54
CA ASP A 23 -3.73 -18.44 3.94
C ASP A 23 -3.82 -16.91 3.84
N LEU A 24 -4.27 -16.47 2.67
CA LEU A 24 -4.48 -15.05 2.35
C LEU A 24 -5.42 -14.37 3.34
N ASN A 25 -6.38 -15.08 3.96
CA ASN A 25 -7.25 -14.47 4.96
C ASN A 25 -6.49 -14.21 6.26
N ALA A 26 -5.70 -15.18 6.73
CA ALA A 26 -4.89 -15.02 7.93
C ALA A 26 -3.80 -13.94 7.75
N ALA A 27 -3.21 -13.85 6.56
CA ALA A 27 -2.27 -12.78 6.24
C ALA A 27 -2.96 -11.40 6.14
N ALA A 28 -4.15 -11.31 5.55
CA ALA A 28 -4.92 -10.06 5.51
C ALA A 28 -5.28 -9.57 6.93
N GLU A 29 -5.62 -10.49 7.84
CA GLU A 29 -5.86 -10.16 9.24
C GLU A 29 -4.64 -9.54 9.94
N ALA A 30 -3.42 -9.92 9.56
CA ALA A 30 -2.20 -9.36 10.13
C ALA A 30 -2.04 -7.86 9.82
N TYR A 31 -2.50 -7.41 8.65
CA TYR A 31 -2.41 -6.00 8.22
C TYR A 31 -3.56 -5.13 8.74
N ASN A 32 -4.68 -5.73 9.19
CA ASN A 32 -5.84 -5.00 9.71
C ASN A 32 -5.47 -4.03 10.84
N ALA A 33 -4.64 -4.47 11.78
CA ALA A 33 -4.26 -3.67 12.94
C ALA A 33 -3.42 -2.45 12.54
N GLU A 34 -2.53 -2.61 11.56
CA GLU A 34 -1.71 -1.53 11.03
C GLU A 34 -2.55 -0.47 10.32
N VAL A 35 -3.44 -0.90 9.42
CA VAL A 35 -4.35 0.01 8.71
C VAL A 35 -5.25 0.76 9.70
N ALA A 36 -5.84 0.05 10.67
CA ALA A 36 -6.69 0.66 11.70
C ALA A 36 -5.93 1.71 12.54
N ALA A 37 -4.72 1.39 12.99
CA ALA A 37 -3.89 2.32 13.75
C ALA A 37 -3.51 3.57 12.94
N SER A 38 -3.25 3.41 11.65
CA SER A 38 -2.96 4.53 10.75
C SER A 38 -4.16 5.47 10.59
N ILE A 39 -5.38 4.91 10.49
CA ILE A 39 -6.62 5.67 10.40
C ILE A 39 -6.89 6.42 11.70
N GLU A 40 -6.64 5.79 12.85
CA GLU A 40 -6.77 6.45 14.15
C GLU A 40 -5.79 7.64 14.26
N LYS A 41 -4.52 7.43 13.93
CA LYS A 41 -3.50 8.48 13.94
C LYS A 41 -3.81 9.61 12.95
N MET A 42 -4.30 9.29 11.76
CA MET A 42 -4.76 10.26 10.77
C MET A 42 -5.86 11.18 11.32
N ASN A 43 -6.83 10.60 12.03
CA ASN A 43 -7.98 11.31 12.58
C ASN A 43 -7.70 12.04 13.90
N GLY A 44 -6.59 11.73 14.56
CA GLY A 44 -6.15 12.36 15.81
C GLY A 44 -5.84 13.86 15.68
N ASN A 45 -5.58 14.52 16.81
CA ASN A 45 -5.24 15.95 16.87
C ASN A 45 -3.72 16.18 16.93
N ASP A 46 -3.00 15.70 15.93
CA ASP A 46 -1.55 15.83 15.81
C ASP A 46 -1.17 16.93 14.79
N LYS A 47 0.13 17.20 14.64
CA LYS A 47 0.68 18.32 13.87
C LYS A 47 0.30 18.36 12.40
N HIS A 48 0.09 17.22 11.72
CA HIS A 48 -0.39 17.20 10.33
C HIS A 48 -1.78 17.84 10.19
N ASN A 49 -2.58 17.81 11.26
CA ASN A 49 -3.91 18.41 11.33
C ASN A 49 -3.92 19.84 11.88
N ALA A 50 -2.77 20.42 12.23
CA ALA A 50 -2.69 21.80 12.69
C ALA A 50 -2.61 22.80 11.52
N GLY A 51 -2.94 24.08 11.74
CA GLY A 51 -2.79 25.14 10.73
C GLY A 51 -4.09 25.48 9.99
N PRO A 52 -4.01 26.31 8.92
CA PRO A 52 -5.19 26.84 8.24
C PRO A 52 -5.94 25.81 7.38
N GLU A 53 -5.29 24.72 6.98
CA GLU A 53 -5.90 23.61 6.24
C GLU A 53 -5.47 22.28 6.90
N PRO A 54 -6.20 21.77 7.90
CA PRO A 54 -5.92 20.46 8.50
C PRO A 54 -5.82 19.36 7.45
N PHE A 55 -4.83 18.47 7.54
CA PHE A 55 -4.65 17.43 6.53
C PHE A 55 -5.88 16.53 6.37
N LYS A 56 -6.55 16.14 7.46
CA LYS A 56 -7.78 15.34 7.42
C LYS A 56 -8.93 15.99 6.63
N GLU A 57 -9.02 17.33 6.66
CA GLU A 57 -10.05 18.07 5.91
C GLU A 57 -9.66 18.18 4.43
N PHE A 58 -8.37 18.43 4.17
CA PHE A 58 -7.82 18.39 2.82
C PHE A 58 -8.06 17.03 2.16
N ILE A 59 -7.66 15.93 2.81
CA ILE A 59 -7.69 14.61 2.19
C ILE A 59 -9.12 14.08 1.99
N ALA A 60 -10.05 14.41 2.90
CA ALA A 60 -11.46 14.08 2.73
C ALA A 60 -12.06 14.71 1.47
N ARG A 61 -11.68 15.96 1.17
CA ARG A 61 -12.10 16.64 -0.05
C ARG A 61 -11.33 16.17 -1.29
N PHE A 62 -10.00 16.03 -1.18
CA PHE A 62 -9.13 15.56 -2.25
C PHE A 62 -9.56 14.17 -2.76
N SER A 63 -10.10 13.33 -1.88
CA SER A 63 -10.53 11.97 -2.21
C SER A 63 -11.97 11.87 -2.76
N THR A 64 -12.67 13.00 -2.97
CA THR A 64 -14.09 12.99 -3.38
C THR A 64 -14.45 14.04 -4.42
N ASP A 65 -13.73 15.16 -4.48
CA ASP A 65 -13.97 16.29 -5.39
C ASP A 65 -12.85 16.32 -6.44
N GLU A 66 -13.18 15.87 -7.67
CA GLU A 66 -12.22 15.76 -8.78
C GLU A 66 -11.63 17.12 -9.19
N ASP A 67 -12.43 18.18 -9.20
CA ASP A 67 -11.96 19.53 -9.53
C ASP A 67 -10.97 20.02 -8.46
N PHE A 68 -11.28 19.79 -7.18
CA PHE A 68 -10.36 20.10 -6.09
C PHE A 68 -9.09 19.27 -6.16
N MET A 69 -9.19 17.96 -6.37
CA MET A 69 -8.04 17.06 -6.54
C MET A 69 -7.12 17.59 -7.64
N ASN A 70 -7.66 17.86 -8.84
CA ASN A 70 -6.91 18.38 -9.98
C ASN A 70 -6.20 19.72 -9.68
N SER A 71 -6.83 20.59 -8.89
CA SER A 71 -6.23 21.87 -8.43
C SER A 71 -5.10 21.71 -7.41
N ARG A 72 -4.98 20.51 -6.81
CA ARG A 72 -4.05 20.19 -5.71
C ARG A 72 -2.97 19.19 -6.08
N ILE A 73 -2.91 18.75 -7.34
CA ILE A 73 -1.83 17.92 -7.87
C ILE A 73 -0.70 18.84 -8.36
N ALA A 74 0.45 18.77 -7.68
CA ALA A 74 1.68 19.50 -8.00
C ALA A 74 2.71 18.66 -8.78
N LEU A 75 2.33 17.45 -9.21
CA LEU A 75 3.13 16.58 -10.07
C LEU A 75 3.41 17.24 -11.43
N ASP A 76 4.61 16.99 -11.97
CA ASP A 76 4.96 17.36 -13.34
C ASP A 76 4.22 16.50 -14.38
N ASP A 77 4.26 16.91 -15.65
CA ASP A 77 3.52 16.26 -16.73
C ASP A 77 3.92 14.79 -16.90
N ALA A 78 5.22 14.47 -16.76
CA ALA A 78 5.73 13.11 -16.90
C ALA A 78 5.21 12.20 -15.77
N SER A 79 5.18 12.69 -14.53
CA SER A 79 4.66 11.95 -13.40
C SER A 79 3.13 11.81 -13.48
N ARG A 80 2.43 12.85 -13.94
CA ARG A 80 0.97 12.78 -14.18
C ARG A 80 0.62 11.73 -15.23
N GLU A 81 1.40 11.63 -16.30
CA GLU A 81 1.21 10.59 -17.31
C GLU A 81 1.49 9.21 -16.73
N LYS A 82 2.65 9.03 -16.08
CA LYS A 82 3.09 7.77 -15.47
C LYS A 82 2.06 7.20 -14.48
N TYR A 83 1.52 8.04 -13.60
CA TYR A 83 0.63 7.61 -12.52
C TYR A 83 -0.85 7.91 -12.79
N SER A 84 -1.23 8.13 -14.05
CA SER A 84 -2.60 8.52 -14.43
C SER A 84 -3.69 7.58 -13.91
N SER A 85 -3.40 6.27 -13.77
CA SER A 85 -4.31 5.28 -13.19
C SER A 85 -4.59 5.50 -11.70
N LEU A 86 -3.65 6.09 -10.97
CA LEU A 86 -3.78 6.40 -9.54
C LEU A 86 -4.50 7.73 -9.31
N LEU A 87 -4.51 8.65 -10.28
CA LEU A 87 -5.08 9.99 -10.15
C LEU A 87 -6.61 10.00 -10.26
N THR A 88 -7.27 9.20 -9.43
CA THR A 88 -8.73 9.20 -9.25
C THR A 88 -9.06 9.47 -7.78
N PRO A 89 -10.16 10.19 -7.48
CA PRO A 89 -10.46 10.60 -6.11
C PRO A 89 -10.46 9.45 -5.07
N ASP A 90 -11.02 8.28 -5.41
CA ASP A 90 -11.13 7.13 -4.48
C ASP A 90 -9.77 6.49 -4.12
N THR A 91 -8.70 6.80 -4.85
CA THR A 91 -7.37 6.23 -4.58
C THR A 91 -6.81 6.67 -3.24
N PHE A 92 -7.05 7.91 -2.82
CA PHE A 92 -6.25 8.59 -1.78
C PHE A 92 -6.78 8.40 -0.36
N THR A 93 -7.12 7.15 -0.02
CA THR A 93 -7.68 6.78 1.28
C THR A 93 -6.94 5.56 1.83
N ALA A 94 -6.81 5.46 3.16
CA ALA A 94 -6.37 4.20 3.75
C ALA A 94 -7.43 3.12 3.48
N LYS A 95 -7.00 1.96 2.98
CA LYS A 95 -7.87 0.86 2.58
C LYS A 95 -7.55 -0.37 3.41
N MET A 96 -8.59 -0.95 4.00
CA MET A 96 -8.47 -2.22 4.68
C MET A 96 -7.95 -3.29 3.70
N PRO A 97 -7.19 -4.29 4.20
CA PRO A 97 -6.70 -5.40 3.40
C PRO A 97 -7.81 -6.11 2.63
N VAL A 98 -7.59 -6.28 1.32
CA VAL A 98 -8.45 -7.05 0.42
C VAL A 98 -7.61 -8.01 -0.39
N ILE A 99 -8.13 -9.22 -0.63
CA ILE A 99 -7.52 -10.14 -1.59
C ILE A 99 -7.91 -9.66 -2.99
N ALA A 100 -6.92 -9.40 -3.83
CA ALA A 100 -7.11 -8.90 -5.18
C ALA A 100 -6.13 -9.55 -6.16
N ASP A 101 -6.53 -9.59 -7.43
CA ASP A 101 -5.67 -10.05 -8.51
C ASP A 101 -4.53 -9.05 -8.73
N ASN A 102 -3.30 -9.54 -8.62
CA ASN A 102 -2.06 -8.84 -8.92
C ASN A 102 -1.32 -9.65 -9.99
N GLU A 103 -1.46 -9.26 -11.25
CA GLU A 103 -0.78 -9.93 -12.37
C GLU A 103 -1.05 -11.46 -12.48
N GLY A 104 -2.24 -11.92 -12.09
CA GLY A 104 -2.63 -13.32 -12.12
C GLY A 104 -2.30 -14.11 -10.85
N THR A 105 -1.83 -13.45 -9.79
CA THR A 105 -1.74 -14.02 -8.43
C THR A 105 -2.70 -13.29 -7.50
N ASP A 106 -3.35 -14.05 -6.61
CA ASP A 106 -4.15 -13.47 -5.54
C ASP A 106 -3.21 -12.98 -4.42
N ASP A 107 -3.08 -11.67 -4.29
CA ASP A 107 -2.24 -11.01 -3.30
C ASP A 107 -3.12 -10.10 -2.40
N ILE A 108 -2.60 -9.70 -1.24
CA ILE A 108 -3.32 -8.79 -0.35
C ILE A 108 -2.95 -7.34 -0.65
N TYR A 109 -3.92 -6.59 -1.17
CA TYR A 109 -3.80 -5.14 -1.34
C TYR A 109 -4.30 -4.39 -0.11
N TYR A 110 -3.55 -3.39 0.34
CA TYR A 110 -4.00 -2.44 1.35
C TYR A 110 -3.34 -1.08 1.19
N GLN A 111 -3.89 -0.06 1.85
CA GLN A 111 -3.27 1.25 1.93
C GLN A 111 -3.20 1.77 3.36
N VAL A 112 -2.08 2.35 3.74
CA VAL A 112 -1.80 2.78 5.12
C VAL A 112 -1.21 4.19 5.15
N TRP A 113 -1.66 5.00 6.10
CA TRP A 113 -1.00 6.27 6.40
C TRP A 113 0.27 6.01 7.21
N ASP A 114 1.42 6.41 6.70
CA ASP A 114 2.70 6.16 7.37
C ASP A 114 3.24 7.43 8.04
N GLU A 115 4.25 8.05 7.42
CA GLU A 115 4.85 9.27 7.91
C GLU A 115 3.80 10.38 7.93
N MET A 116 3.50 10.91 9.11
CA MET A 116 2.52 11.98 9.34
C MET A 116 3.18 13.11 10.11
N GLN A 117 3.80 14.03 9.37
CA GLN A 117 4.52 15.20 9.87
C GLN A 117 3.73 16.48 9.64
N PHE A 118 4.20 17.59 10.21
CA PHE A 118 3.53 18.90 10.05
C PHE A 118 3.47 19.37 8.59
N HIS A 119 4.48 19.03 7.79
CA HIS A 119 4.62 19.49 6.41
C HIS A 119 4.55 18.36 5.36
N THR A 120 4.52 17.11 5.78
CA THR A 120 4.57 15.95 4.89
C THR A 120 3.71 14.82 5.43
N VAL A 121 2.93 14.19 4.57
CA VAL A 121 2.14 12.99 4.89
C VAL A 121 2.31 11.95 3.78
N HIS A 122 2.54 10.69 4.13
CA HIS A 122 2.69 9.57 3.20
C HIS A 122 1.49 8.62 3.25
N LEU A 123 1.04 8.18 2.09
CA LEU A 123 0.11 7.08 1.90
C LEU A 123 0.83 5.98 1.11
N ASN A 124 1.05 4.85 1.78
CA ASN A 124 1.70 3.69 1.17
C ASN A 124 0.62 2.75 0.62
N CYS A 125 0.71 2.41 -0.66
CA CYS A 125 -0.01 1.32 -1.31
C CYS A 125 0.85 0.07 -1.25
N CYS A 126 0.32 -1.03 -0.73
CA CYS A 126 1.09 -2.24 -0.48
C CYS A 126 0.41 -3.48 -1.07
N TRP A 127 1.23 -4.40 -1.57
CA TRP A 127 0.87 -5.77 -1.95
C TRP A 127 1.63 -6.75 -1.06
N ASP A 128 0.94 -7.56 -0.26
CA ASP A 128 1.55 -8.54 0.66
C ASP A 128 2.67 -7.97 1.55
N GLY A 129 2.50 -6.72 1.99
CA GLY A 129 3.47 -6.02 2.83
C GLY A 129 4.65 -5.41 2.08
N VAL A 130 4.70 -5.57 0.75
CA VAL A 130 5.66 -4.90 -0.14
C VAL A 130 5.08 -3.57 -0.58
N LEU A 131 5.85 -2.50 -0.43
CA LEU A 131 5.49 -1.17 -0.94
C LEU A 131 5.47 -1.21 -2.47
N ASP A 132 4.34 -0.80 -3.03
CA ASP A 132 4.11 -0.65 -4.47
C ASP A 132 4.19 0.82 -4.89
N HIS A 133 3.50 1.68 -4.14
CA HIS A 133 3.55 3.12 -4.34
C HIS A 133 3.59 3.86 -3.01
N ASN A 134 4.43 4.89 -2.92
CA ASN A 134 4.38 5.89 -1.86
C ASN A 134 3.90 7.22 -2.42
N ILE A 135 2.71 7.64 -1.96
CA ILE A 135 2.05 8.87 -2.36
C ILE A 135 2.32 9.93 -1.29
N ILE A 136 3.04 10.98 -1.68
CA ILE A 136 3.56 11.99 -0.76
C ILE A 136 2.79 13.30 -0.93
N PHE A 137 2.18 13.73 0.16
CA PHE A 137 1.54 15.03 0.27
C PHE A 137 2.43 16.02 1.01
N THR A 138 2.61 17.21 0.44
CA THR A 138 3.44 18.26 1.03
C THR A 138 2.62 19.51 1.30
N ARG A 139 2.82 20.13 2.46
CA ARG A 139 2.25 21.44 2.78
C ARG A 139 3.16 22.56 2.26
N LYS A 140 2.60 23.41 1.40
CA LYS A 140 3.25 24.59 0.81
C LYS A 140 2.35 25.80 1.04
N ASP A 141 2.90 26.85 1.66
CA ASP A 141 2.17 28.09 1.96
C ASP A 141 0.82 27.86 2.70
N GLY A 142 0.83 26.93 3.65
CA GLY A 142 -0.34 26.58 4.46
C GLY A 142 -1.38 25.70 3.77
N LYS A 143 -1.13 25.26 2.54
CA LYS A 143 -2.02 24.39 1.75
C LYS A 143 -1.34 23.07 1.42
N TRP A 144 -2.09 21.98 1.40
CA TRP A 144 -1.61 20.65 1.04
C TRP A 144 -1.75 20.38 -0.47
N TYR A 145 -0.81 19.60 -0.99
CA TYR A 145 -0.74 19.21 -2.38
C TYR A 145 -0.24 17.77 -2.48
N LEU A 146 -0.72 17.03 -3.48
CA LEU A 146 -0.05 15.81 -3.94
C LEU A 146 1.22 16.23 -4.67
N ASP A 147 2.37 15.92 -4.09
CA ASP A 147 3.66 16.47 -4.48
C ASP A 147 4.55 15.46 -5.21
N THR A 148 4.49 14.20 -4.81
CA THR A 148 5.34 13.14 -5.36
C THR A 148 4.63 11.79 -5.26
N ILE A 149 4.89 10.92 -6.24
CA ILE A 149 4.57 9.50 -6.16
C ILE A 149 5.85 8.73 -6.54
N THR A 150 6.24 7.77 -5.71
CA THR A 150 7.37 6.86 -5.99
C THR A 150 6.91 5.41 -5.99
N ASP A 151 7.65 4.57 -6.70
CA ASP A 151 7.55 3.10 -6.60
C ASP A 151 8.44 2.59 -5.46
#